data_AF-A0A0E2Q0N9-F1
#
_entry.id   AF-A0A0E2Q0N9-F1
#
_cell.length_a   1.000
_cell.length_b   1.000
_cell.length_c   1.000
_cell.angle_alpha   90.00
_cell.angle_beta   90.00
_cell.angle_gamma   90.00
#
_symmetry.space_group_name_H-M   'P 1'
#
loop_
_entity.id
_entity.type
_entity.pdbx_description
1 polymer ?
#
loop_
_entity_poly.entity_id
_entity_poly.type
_entity_poly.pdbx_seq_one_letter_code
_entity_poly.pdbx_strand_id
1 'polypeptide(L)'
;MFPKYDYFRADKDYADIARFMGWGTDKQSDAELVEVLAQKVYELGVAVGINMNWKGQGVTKKLLQDTVYTLAEHAYEDQDTTC
;
A
#
# COMPACT_ATOMS: atom_id res chain seq x y z
N MET A 1 -14.10 13.98 -12.38
CA MET A 1 -14.08 14.60 -11.05
C MET A 1 -14.11 13.47 -10.04
N PHE A 2 -12.94 13.06 -9.55
CA PHE A 2 -12.85 12.10 -8.45
C PHE A 2 -13.57 12.72 -7.24
N PRO A 3 -14.48 12.00 -6.56
CA PRO A 3 -15.06 12.50 -5.34
C PRO A 3 -13.91 12.63 -4.34
N LYS A 4 -13.46 13.87 -4.10
CA LYS A 4 -12.55 14.16 -3.00
C LYS A 4 -13.29 13.67 -1.77
N TYR A 5 -12.78 12.59 -1.16
CA TYR A 5 -13.36 12.05 0.06
C TYR A 5 -13.25 13.13 1.13
N ASP A 6 -14.39 13.79 1.44
CA ASP A 6 -14.48 14.84 2.47
C ASP A 6 -14.13 14.31 3.89
N TYR A 7 -13.90 13.01 4.03
CA TYR A 7 -13.54 12.34 5.27
C TYR A 7 -12.51 11.22 5.02
N PHE A 8 -11.45 11.17 5.82
CA PHE A 8 -10.48 10.08 5.80
C PHE A 8 -11.18 8.78 6.23
N ARG A 9 -11.44 7.90 5.26
CA ARG A 9 -12.12 6.61 5.45
C ARG A 9 -11.23 5.40 5.19
N ALA A 10 -9.98 5.63 4.79
CA ALA A 10 -9.05 4.58 4.40
C ALA A 10 -8.93 3.48 5.47
N ASP A 11 -8.79 3.84 6.75
CA ASP A 11 -8.68 2.86 7.84
C ASP A 11 -9.91 1.95 7.93
N LYS A 12 -11.10 2.51 7.73
CA LYS A 12 -12.36 1.74 7.74
C LYS A 12 -12.47 0.84 6.51
N ASP A 13 -12.11 1.36 5.35
CA ASP A 13 -12.18 0.60 4.10
C ASP A 13 -11.18 -0.57 4.12
N TYR A 14 -9.97 -0.37 4.66
CA TYR A 14 -8.98 -1.44 4.86
C TYR A 14 -9.42 -2.44 5.93
N ALA A 15 -9.99 -1.97 7.05
CA ALA A 15 -10.55 -2.84 8.07
C ALA A 15 -11.70 -3.70 7.52
N ASP A 16 -12.55 -3.15 6.66
CA ASP A 16 -13.65 -3.86 6.02
C ASP A 16 -13.16 -4.92 5.02
N ILE A 17 -12.09 -4.65 4.27
CA ILE A 17 -11.42 -5.66 3.43
C ILE A 17 -10.88 -6.80 4.29
N ALA A 18 -10.22 -6.49 5.42
CA ALA A 18 -9.68 -7.50 6.33
C ALA A 18 -10.80 -8.37 6.96
N ARG A 19 -11.94 -7.76 7.33
CA ARG A 19 -13.14 -8.46 7.80
C ARG A 19 -13.73 -9.35 6.71
N PHE A 20 -13.86 -8.83 5.48
CA PHE A 20 -14.40 -9.58 4.34
C PHE A 20 -13.55 -10.81 4.00
N MET A 21 -12.22 -10.69 4.08
CA MET A 21 -11.28 -11.78 3.88
C MET A 21 -11.24 -12.79 5.05
N GLY A 22 -11.98 -12.52 6.14
CA GLY A 22 -12.01 -13.35 7.34
C GLY A 22 -10.73 -13.31 8.16
N TRP A 23 -9.90 -12.28 7.98
CA TRP A 23 -8.63 -12.10 8.69
C TRP A 23 -8.79 -11.36 10.03
N GLY A 24 -9.99 -10.86 10.30
CA GLY A 24 -10.34 -10.11 11.50
C GLY A 24 -11.45 -10.74 12.34
N THR A 25 -11.51 -10.35 13.60
CA THR A 25 -12.63 -10.64 14.51
C THR A 25 -13.29 -9.34 14.94
N ASP A 26 -14.58 -9.38 15.34
CA ASP A 26 -15.36 -8.20 15.77
C ASP A 26 -14.81 -7.48 17.01
N LYS A 27 -13.73 -8.00 17.61
CA LYS A 27 -13.06 -7.45 18.80
C LYS A 27 -11.83 -6.60 18.48
N GLN A 28 -11.38 -6.57 17.23
CA GLN A 28 -10.19 -5.83 16.81
C GLN A 28 -10.55 -4.42 16.35
N SER A 29 -9.70 -3.47 16.70
CA SER A 29 -9.78 -2.08 16.23
C SER A 29 -9.46 -1.99 14.74
N ASP A 30 -9.96 -0.94 14.08
CA ASP A 30 -9.70 -0.73 12.66
C ASP A 30 -8.19 -0.67 12.35
N ALA A 31 -7.39 -0.05 13.23
CA ALA A 31 -5.93 0.00 13.10
C ALA A 31 -5.26 -1.39 13.13
N GLU A 32 -5.68 -2.27 14.04
CA GLU A 32 -5.16 -3.64 14.11
C GLU A 32 -5.53 -4.44 12.85
N LEU A 33 -6.71 -4.20 12.27
CA LEU A 33 -7.14 -4.84 11.04
C LEU A 33 -6.34 -4.36 9.82
N VAL A 34 -5.96 -3.08 9.76
CA VAL A 34 -5.05 -2.56 8.73
C VAL A 34 -3.68 -3.24 8.81
N GLU A 35 -3.11 -3.39 10.01
CA GLU A 35 -1.84 -4.09 10.21
C GLU A 35 -1.92 -5.57 9.78
N VAL A 36 -3.01 -6.26 10.13
CA VAL A 36 -3.24 -7.64 9.69
C VAL A 36 -3.35 -7.73 8.16
N LEU A 37 -4.03 -6.77 7.52
CA LEU A 37 -4.11 -6.71 6.06
C LEU A 37 -2.72 -6.55 5.44
N ALA A 38 -1.92 -5.61 5.94
CA ALA A 38 -0.55 -5.37 5.46
C ALA A 38 0.33 -6.62 5.59
N GLN A 39 0.24 -7.32 6.73
CA GLN A 39 0.96 -8.57 6.97
C GLN A 39 0.55 -9.67 5.99
N LYS A 40 -0.75 -9.82 5.72
CA LYS A 40 -1.26 -10.84 4.78
C LYS A 40 -0.86 -10.56 3.34
N VAL A 41 -0.87 -9.29 2.93
CA VAL A 41 -0.38 -8.87 1.62
C VAL A 41 1.13 -9.14 1.50
N TYR A 42 1.91 -8.90 2.55
CA TYR A 42 3.33 -9.22 2.57
C TYR A 42 3.58 -10.73 2.44
N GLU A 43 2.87 -11.56 3.22
CA GLU A 43 2.94 -13.03 3.15
C GLU A 43 2.58 -13.54 1.75
N LEU A 44 1.55 -12.98 1.12
CA LEU A 44 1.17 -13.30 -0.25
C LEU A 44 2.27 -12.92 -1.24
N GLY A 45 2.86 -11.74 -1.11
CA GLY A 45 3.97 -11.30 -1.96
C GLY A 45 5.16 -12.25 -1.90
N VAL A 46 5.54 -12.68 -0.68
CA VAL A 46 6.59 -13.69 -0.48
C VAL A 46 6.18 -15.05 -1.08
N ALA A 47 4.94 -15.49 -0.90
CA ALA A 47 4.45 -16.75 -1.44
C ALA A 47 4.44 -16.80 -2.97
N VAL A 48 4.18 -15.66 -3.63
CA VAL A 48 4.23 -15.52 -5.09
C VAL A 48 5.68 -15.35 -5.61
N GLY A 49 6.67 -15.30 -4.72
CA GLY A 49 8.08 -15.21 -5.07
C GLY A 49 8.55 -13.77 -5.36
N ILE A 50 7.80 -12.76 -4.91
CA ILE A 50 8.22 -11.37 -5.02
C ILE A 50 9.32 -11.12 -3.97
N ASN A 51 10.48 -10.68 -4.45
CA ASN A 51 11.48 -10.10 -3.57
C ASN A 51 10.95 -8.77 -3.03
N MET A 52 10.48 -8.76 -1.79
CA MET A 52 9.89 -7.61 -1.09
C MET A 52 10.94 -6.56 -0.69
N ASN A 53 11.87 -6.25 -1.59
CA ASN A 53 12.84 -5.17 -1.46
C ASN A 53 13.37 -4.76 -2.85
N TRP A 54 13.61 -3.46 -3.03
CA TRP A 54 14.10 -2.91 -4.30
C TRP A 54 15.49 -3.44 -4.69
N LYS A 55 16.35 -3.74 -3.70
CA LYS A 55 17.69 -4.31 -3.95
C LYS A 55 17.62 -5.68 -4.62
N GLY A 56 16.67 -6.52 -4.21
CA GLY A 56 16.41 -7.86 -4.73
C GLY A 56 15.69 -7.86 -6.07
N GLN A 57 15.22 -6.68 -6.50
CA GLN A 57 14.70 -6.42 -7.84
C GLN A 57 15.74 -5.72 -8.74
N GLY A 58 16.99 -5.58 -8.28
CA GLY A 58 18.09 -5.00 -9.06
C GLY A 58 18.21 -3.48 -9.00
N VAL A 59 17.41 -2.80 -8.18
CA VAL A 59 17.50 -1.34 -8.02
C VAL A 59 18.72 -1.01 -7.15
N THR A 60 19.67 -0.28 -7.73
CA THR A 60 20.85 0.20 -7.01
C THR A 60 20.54 1.48 -6.24
N LYS A 61 21.22 1.71 -5.11
CA LYS A 61 21.06 2.94 -4.32
C LYS A 61 21.31 4.21 -5.14
N LYS A 62 22.27 4.15 -6.07
CA LYS A 62 22.61 5.27 -6.95
C LYS A 62 21.47 5.58 -7.92
N LEU A 63 20.96 4.55 -8.61
CA LEU A 63 19.81 4.71 -9.52
C LEU A 63 18.60 5.28 -8.76
N LEU A 64 18.31 4.74 -7.58
CA LEU A 64 17.23 5.24 -6.74
C LEU A 64 17.43 6.72 -6.36
N GLN A 65 18.61 7.12 -5.88
CA GLN A 65 18.87 8.51 -5.48
C GLN A 65 18.82 9.48 -6.66
N ASP A 66 19.29 9.06 -7.84
CA ASP A 66 19.31 9.87 -9.04
C ASP A 66 17.91 10.04 -9.65
N THR A 67 17.00 9.07 -9.46
CA THR A 67 15.66 9.09 -10.06
C THR A 67 14.52 9.35 -9.08
N VAL A 68 14.74 9.29 -7.76
CA VAL A 68 13.65 9.41 -6.77
C VAL A 68 12.92 10.75 -6.85
N TYR A 69 13.65 11.84 -7.11
CA TYR A 69 13.06 13.17 -7.20
C TYR A 69 12.15 13.31 -8.43
N THR A 70 12.63 12.88 -9.60
CA THR A 70 11.84 12.92 -10.84
C THR A 70 10.69 11.93 -10.81
N LEU A 71 10.87 10.74 -10.23
CA LEU A 71 9.80 9.77 -10.02
C LEU A 71 8.73 10.29 -9.05
N ALA A 72 9.11 11.02 -7.99
CA ALA A 72 8.15 11.60 -7.06
C ALA A 72 7.31 12.71 -7.73
N GLU A 73 7.94 13.55 -8.54
CA GLU A 73 7.23 14.56 -9.35
C GLU A 73 6.29 13.90 -10.36
N HIS A 74 6.79 12.94 -11.14
CA HIS A 74 5.97 12.22 -12.10
C HIS A 74 4.85 11.43 -11.44
N ALA A 75 5.09 10.84 -10.26
CA ALA A 75 4.04 10.15 -9.51
C ALA A 75 2.96 11.12 -9.04
N TYR A 76 3.33 12.34 -8.63
CA TYR A 76 2.37 13.39 -8.28
C TYR A 76 1.56 13.87 -9.49
N GLU A 77 2.18 13.94 -10.67
CA GLU A 77 1.57 14.34 -11.95
C GLU A 77 0.91 13.18 -12.73
N ASP A 78 1.01 11.95 -12.22
CA ASP A 78 0.36 10.77 -12.79
C ASP A 78 -1.15 10.83 -12.56
N GLN A 79 -1.98 10.61 -13.58
CA GLN A 79 -3.45 10.67 -13.49
C GLN A 79 -4.07 9.69 -12.49
N ASP A 80 -3.34 8.66 -12.03
CA ASP A 80 -3.75 7.78 -10.92
C ASP A 80 -3.60 8.47 -9.53
N THR A 81 -2.80 9.55 -9.47
CA THR A 81 -2.48 10.33 -8.26
C THR A 81 -2.95 11.79 -8.34
N THR A 82 -2.95 12.39 -9.53
CA THR A 82 -3.33 13.79 -9.79
C THR A 82 -4.83 13.91 -9.95
N CYS A 83 -5.42 14.65 -9.02
CA CYS A 83 -6.80 15.13 -9.08
C CYS A 83 -6.94 16.42 -9.88
#